data_AF-M5NYB5-F1
#
_entry.id   AF-M5NYB5-F1
#
_cell.length_a   1.000
_cell.length_b   1.000
_cell.length_c   1.000
_cell.angle_alpha   90.00
_cell.angle_beta   90.00
_cell.angle_gamma   90.00
#
_symmetry.space_group_name_H-M   'P 1'
#
loop_
_entity.id
_entity.type
_entity.pdbx_description
1 polymer ?
#
loop_
_entity_poly.entity_id
_entity_poly.type
_entity_poly.pdbx_seq_one_letter_code
_entity_poly.pdbx_strand_id
1 'polypeptide(L)'
;MENYEEIYELFWKGIVENSDGTLNTEQVKKELYDYKNLLKNASQVYSFFTQYSKPLTDSQFIIDEINAKYIRKDLLLDDIKEMATEGVISVKEIEELLN
;
A
#
# COMPACT_ATOMS: atom_id res chain seq x y z
N MET A 1 19.93 -7.85 0.35
CA MET A 1 19.39 -7.59 1.70
C MET A 1 20.22 -6.45 2.22
N GLU A 2 19.69 -5.23 2.13
CA GLU A 2 20.37 -4.05 2.66
C GLU A 2 20.43 -4.23 4.19
N ASN A 3 21.61 -4.09 4.76
CA ASN A 3 21.75 -4.17 6.22
C ASN A 3 21.48 -2.79 6.83
N TYR A 4 21.18 -2.76 8.13
CA TYR A 4 20.83 -1.52 8.80
C TYR A 4 21.96 -0.47 8.80
N GLU A 5 23.22 -0.91 8.70
CA GLU A 5 24.39 -0.03 8.69
C GLU A 5 24.52 0.71 7.37
N GLU A 6 24.30 0.03 6.24
CA GLU A 6 24.29 0.64 4.91
C GLU A 6 23.19 1.69 4.79
N ILE A 7 21.98 1.37 5.29
CA ILE A 7 20.86 2.31 5.30
C ILE A 7 21.11 3.49 6.24
N TYR A 8 21.79 3.23 7.36
CA TYR A 8 22.21 4.31 8.23
C TYR A 8 23.15 5.28 7.52
N GLU A 9 24.26 4.77 6.98
CA GLU A 9 25.30 5.58 6.36
C GLU A 9 24.82 6.30 5.09
N LEU A 10 24.02 5.65 4.25
CA LEU A 10 23.58 6.22 2.97
C LEU A 10 22.38 7.15 3.09
N PHE A 11 21.50 6.94 4.06
CA PHE A 11 20.23 7.67 4.15
C PHE A 11 20.08 8.42 5.48
N TRP A 12 20.15 7.72 6.61
CA TRP A 12 19.82 8.33 7.91
C TRP A 12 20.88 9.31 8.40
N LYS A 13 22.16 9.04 8.19
CA LYS A 13 23.26 9.81 8.76
C LYS A 13 23.16 11.31 8.47
N GLY A 14 22.90 11.67 7.22
CA GLY A 14 22.71 13.07 6.82
C GLY A 14 21.43 13.74 7.34
N ILE A 15 20.50 12.95 7.88
CA ILE A 15 19.25 13.41 8.49
C ILE A 15 19.46 13.55 10.01
N VAL A 16 19.99 12.53 10.67
CA VAL A 16 19.97 12.41 12.13
C VAL A 16 21.24 12.89 12.83
N GLU A 17 22.33 13.13 12.11
CA GLU A 17 23.57 13.69 12.67
C GLU A 17 23.75 15.19 12.35
N ASN A 18 24.46 15.88 13.22
CA ASN A 18 24.99 17.21 12.98
C ASN A 18 26.24 17.13 12.08
N SER A 19 26.71 18.27 11.58
CA SER A 19 27.93 18.34 10.76
C SER A 19 29.20 17.88 11.46
N ASP A 20 29.20 17.79 12.80
CA ASP A 20 30.32 17.32 13.62
C ASP A 20 30.26 15.81 13.93
N GLY A 21 29.27 15.09 13.40
CA GLY A 21 29.06 13.65 13.61
C GLY A 21 28.35 13.30 14.92
N THR A 22 27.88 14.30 15.70
CA THR A 22 27.05 14.04 16.88
C THR A 22 25.59 13.87 16.48
N LEU A 23 24.81 13.07 17.24
CA LEU A 23 23.38 12.91 16.98
C LEU A 23 22.60 14.21 17.20
N ASN A 24 21.87 14.64 16.18
CA ASN A 24 20.86 15.67 16.26
C ASN A 24 19.60 15.11 16.93
N THR A 25 19.58 15.18 18.27
CA THR A 25 18.51 14.60 19.09
C THR A 25 17.12 15.17 18.76
N GLU A 26 17.03 16.44 18.39
CA GLU A 26 15.74 17.05 18.02
C GLU A 26 15.24 16.50 16.68
N GLN A 27 16.12 16.31 15.69
CA GLN A 27 15.72 15.69 14.44
C GLN A 27 15.31 14.23 14.65
N VAL A 28 16.06 13.46 15.43
CA VAL A 28 15.69 12.07 15.78
C VAL A 28 14.30 11.99 16.39
N LYS A 29 13.94 12.91 17.32
CA LYS A 29 12.60 12.93 17.91
C LYS A 29 11.50 13.17 16.88
N LYS A 30 11.74 14.03 15.88
CA LYS A 30 10.78 14.28 14.79
C LYS A 30 10.60 13.04 13.92
N GLU A 31 11.70 12.41 13.50
CA GLU A 31 11.65 11.18 12.69
C GLU A 31 10.93 10.04 13.43
N LEU A 32 11.19 9.87 14.73
CA LEU A 32 10.49 8.89 15.56
C LEU A 32 9.00 9.21 15.74
N TYR A 33 8.63 10.49 15.81
CA TYR A 33 7.23 10.92 15.86
C TYR A 33 6.52 10.61 14.55
N ASP A 34 7.14 10.91 13.41
CA ASP A 34 6.59 10.62 12.08
C ASP A 34 6.48 9.12 11.84
N TYR A 35 7.49 8.35 12.22
CA TYR A 35 7.44 6.88 12.16
C TYR A 35 6.32 6.31 13.02
N LYS A 36 6.11 6.81 14.25
CA LYS A 36 4.98 6.40 15.10
C LYS A 36 3.64 6.68 14.41
N ASN A 37 3.49 7.84 13.77
CA ASN A 37 2.27 8.19 13.04
C ASN A 37 2.08 7.30 11.80
N LEU A 38 3.15 6.99 11.07
CA LEU A 38 3.12 6.08 9.94
C LEU A 38 2.65 4.68 10.38
N LEU A 39 3.21 4.14 11.46
CA LEU A 39 2.78 2.84 12.02
C LEU A 39 1.30 2.84 12.39
N LYS A 40 0.79 3.91 13.00
CA LYS A 40 -0.62 4.03 13.37
C LYS A 40 -1.53 4.03 12.13
N ASN A 41 -1.21 4.85 11.14
CA ASN A 41 -2.08 5.05 9.98
C ASN A 41 -1.99 3.90 8.97
N ALA A 42 -0.78 3.40 8.67
CA ALA A 42 -0.60 2.28 7.74
C ALA A 42 -1.32 1.02 8.21
N SER A 43 -1.22 0.70 9.51
CA SER A 43 -1.93 -0.45 10.10
C SER A 43 -3.45 -0.31 9.96
N GLN A 44 -3.98 0.89 10.18
CA GLN A 44 -5.41 1.16 10.03
C GLN A 44 -5.87 0.95 8.58
N VAL A 45 -5.15 1.51 7.61
CA VAL A 45 -5.48 1.35 6.18
C VAL A 45 -5.41 -0.12 5.77
N TYR A 46 -4.34 -0.83 6.11
CA TYR A 46 -4.18 -2.25 5.76
C TYR A 46 -5.32 -3.08 6.37
N SER A 47 -5.66 -2.85 7.63
CA SER A 47 -6.74 -3.58 8.32
C SER A 47 -8.13 -3.26 7.79
N PHE A 48 -8.31 -2.10 7.17
CA PHE A 48 -9.59 -1.70 6.58
C PHE A 48 -9.87 -2.49 5.29
N PHE A 49 -8.85 -2.66 4.45
CA PHE A 49 -9.00 -3.30 3.15
C PHE A 49 -8.71 -4.80 3.17
N THR A 50 -7.87 -5.25 4.10
CA THR A 50 -7.31 -6.62 4.11
C THR A 50 -7.35 -7.23 5.50
N GLN A 51 -7.13 -8.54 5.60
CA GLN A 51 -6.95 -9.21 6.90
C GLN A 51 -5.60 -8.87 7.56
N TYR A 52 -4.68 -8.22 6.84
CA TYR A 52 -3.37 -7.84 7.34
C TYR A 52 -3.44 -6.49 8.05
N SER A 53 -2.79 -6.40 9.20
CA SER A 53 -2.73 -5.16 9.99
C SER A 53 -1.32 -4.76 10.39
N LYS A 54 -0.32 -5.61 10.11
CA LYS A 54 1.07 -5.31 10.46
C LYS A 54 1.64 -4.32 9.43
N PRO A 55 2.18 -3.17 9.87
CA PRO A 55 2.67 -2.14 8.94
C PRO A 55 3.94 -2.56 8.19
N LEU A 56 4.66 -3.57 8.70
CA LEU A 56 5.80 -4.20 8.02
C LEU A 56 5.41 -5.38 7.11
N THR A 57 4.12 -5.65 6.93
CA THR A 57 3.69 -6.63 5.92
C THR A 57 4.14 -6.11 4.56
N ASP A 58 4.70 -6.99 3.74
CA ASP A 58 5.04 -6.65 2.37
C ASP A 58 3.78 -6.12 1.66
N SER A 59 3.91 -4.93 1.07
CA SER A 59 2.80 -4.23 0.42
C SER A 59 2.16 -5.06 -0.69
N GLN A 60 2.88 -5.99 -1.31
CA GLN A 60 2.33 -6.83 -2.38
C GLN A 60 1.18 -7.71 -1.88
N PHE A 61 1.25 -8.25 -0.66
CA PHE A 61 0.13 -9.02 -0.09
C PHE A 61 -1.12 -8.16 0.12
N ILE A 62 -0.94 -6.88 0.46
CA ILE A 62 -2.05 -5.93 0.60
C ILE A 62 -2.69 -5.67 -0.75
N ILE A 63 -1.87 -5.39 -1.78
CA ILE A 63 -2.31 -5.10 -3.14
C ILE A 63 -3.05 -6.29 -3.74
N ASP A 64 -2.54 -7.51 -3.57
CA ASP A 64 -3.15 -8.72 -4.12
C ASP A 64 -4.52 -9.00 -3.50
N GLU A 65 -4.65 -8.84 -2.17
CA GLU A 65 -5.93 -9.05 -1.49
C GLU A 65 -6.95 -7.96 -1.86
N ILE A 66 -6.53 -6.71 -2.00
CA ILE A 66 -7.38 -5.62 -2.51
C ILE A 66 -7.87 -5.94 -3.92
N ASN A 67 -6.95 -6.34 -4.80
CA ASN A 67 -7.28 -6.67 -6.19
C ASN A 67 -8.27 -7.84 -6.27
N ALA A 68 -8.12 -8.86 -5.42
CA ALA A 68 -9.05 -9.99 -5.35
C ALA A 68 -10.43 -9.61 -4.80
N LYS A 69 -10.49 -8.74 -3.78
CA LYS A 69 -11.75 -8.34 -3.13
C LYS A 69 -12.55 -7.31 -3.91
N TYR A 70 -11.87 -6.29 -4.44
CA TYR A 70 -12.51 -5.12 -5.03
C TYR A 70 -12.57 -5.19 -6.56
N ILE A 71 -11.62 -5.87 -7.19
CA ILE A 71 -11.75 -6.21 -8.61
C ILE A 71 -12.30 -7.63 -8.67
N ARG A 72 -13.62 -7.79 -8.52
CA ARG A 72 -14.31 -9.06 -8.76
C ARG A 72 -14.32 -9.37 -10.25
N LYS A 73 -13.14 -9.49 -10.86
CA LYS A 73 -12.92 -9.68 -12.30
C LYS A 73 -13.61 -10.94 -12.80
N ASP A 74 -13.75 -11.93 -11.93
CA ASP A 74 -14.45 -13.19 -12.16
C ASP A 74 -15.97 -12.98 -12.27
N LEU A 75 -16.59 -12.31 -11.30
CA LEU A 75 -18.03 -12.01 -11.35
C LEU A 75 -18.36 -11.02 -12.46
N LEU A 76 -17.54 -9.99 -12.62
CA LEU A 76 -17.70 -9.01 -13.70
C LEU A 76 -17.57 -9.68 -15.08
N LEU A 77 -16.68 -10.66 -15.22
CA LEU A 77 -16.51 -11.42 -16.46
C LEU A 77 -17.70 -12.34 -16.74
N ASP A 78 -18.27 -12.97 -15.70
CA ASP A 78 -19.44 -13.81 -15.86
C ASP A 78 -20.69 -12.99 -16.18
N ASP A 79 -20.87 -11.83 -15.55
CA ASP A 79 -21.93 -10.85 -15.89
C ASP A 79 -21.78 -10.39 -17.35
N ILE A 80 -20.55 -10.03 -17.78
CA ILE A 80 -20.27 -9.66 -19.17
C ILE A 80 -20.57 -10.79 -20.16
N LYS A 81 -20.28 -12.05 -19.80
CA LYS A 81 -20.61 -13.22 -20.64
C LYS A 81 -22.11 -13.43 -20.76
N GLU A 82 -22.88 -13.20 -19.70
CA GLU A 82 -24.33 -13.29 -19.73
C GLU A 82 -24.95 -12.18 -20.59
N MET A 83 -24.36 -10.98 -20.58
CA MET A 83 -24.77 -9.84 -21.40
C MET A 83 -24.41 -10.01 -22.89
N ALA A 84 -23.44 -10.88 -23.22
CA ALA A 84 -22.96 -11.07 -24.58
C ALA A 84 -23.95 -11.87 -25.43
N THR A 85 -24.71 -11.19 -26.29
CA THR A 85 -25.57 -11.84 -27.29
C THR A 85 -24.81 -12.00 -28.61
N GLU A 86 -24.69 -13.23 -29.12
CA GLU A 86 -23.96 -13.55 -30.37
C GLU A 86 -22.49 -13.06 -30.39
N GLY A 87 -21.86 -12.94 -29.21
CA GLY A 87 -20.49 -12.43 -29.10
C GLY A 87 -20.36 -10.90 -29.21
N VAL A 88 -21.48 -10.18 -29.16
CA VAL A 88 -21.54 -8.72 -29.12
C VAL A 88 -22.04 -8.28 -27.75
N ILE A 89 -21.39 -7.25 -27.18
CA ILE A 89 -21.76 -6.68 -25.88
C ILE A 89 -22.08 -5.19 -26.09
N SER A 90 -23.15 -4.70 -25.44
CA SER A 90 -23.49 -3.29 -25.47
C SER A 90 -22.59 -2.48 -24.54
N VAL A 91 -21.99 -1.41 -25.06
CA VAL A 91 -21.19 -0.47 -24.26
C VAL A 91 -22.03 0.15 -23.12
N LYS A 92 -23.31 0.43 -23.39
CA LYS A 92 -24.22 0.99 -22.38
C LYS A 92 -24.44 0.02 -21.21
N GLU A 93 -24.56 -1.27 -21.49
CA GLU A 93 -24.77 -2.28 -20.44
C GLU A 93 -23.49 -2.46 -19.61
N ILE A 94 -22.29 -2.34 -20.22
CA ILE A 94 -21.01 -2.29 -19.50
C ILE A 94 -20.94 -1.05 -18.60
N GLU A 95 -21.37 0.11 -19.09
CA GLU A 95 -21.41 1.35 -18.30
C GLU A 95 -22.40 1.26 -17.11
N GLU A 96 -23.53 0.55 -17.25
CA GLU A 96 -24.47 0.28 -16.16
C GLU A 96 -23.92 -0.73 -15.13
N LEU A 97 -23.09 -1.69 -15.55
CA LEU A 97 -22.46 -2.68 -14.67
C LEU A 97 -21.32 -2.09 -13.81
N LEU A 98 -20.61 -1.10 -14.34
CA LEU A 98 -19.41 -0.50 -13.72
C LEU A 98 -19.69 0.70 -12.81
N ASN A 99 -20.93 1.22 -12.79
CA ASN A 99 -21.37 2.34 -11.95
C ASN A 99 -22.18 1.86 -10.73
#